data_AF-A0A6J4YHN1-F1
#
_entry.id   AF-A0A6J4YHN1-F1
#
_cell.length_a   1.000
_cell.length_b   1.000
_cell.length_c   1.000
_cell.angle_alpha   90.00
_cell.angle_beta   90.00
_cell.angle_gamma   90.00
#
_symmetry.space_group_name_H-M   'P 1'
#
loop_
_entity.id
_entity.type
_entity.pdbx_description
1 polymer ?
#
loop_
_entity_poly.entity_id
_entity_poly.type
_entity_poly.pdbx_seq_one_letter_code
_entity_poly.pdbx_strand_id
1 'polypeptide(L)' 'MKSPATESTADVLHKIEAIEKQVMDLKLSVLKNMTPSKKKVISLKGILKGFNITEKDIIAAKKSLYGNVKL' A
#
# COMPACT_ATOMS: atom_id res chain seq x y z
N MET A 1 -23.17 6.33 -42.18
CA MET A 1 -23.13 5.61 -40.89
C MET A 1 -21.72 5.77 -40.33
N LYS A 2 -21.52 6.52 -39.23
CA LYS A 2 -20.18 6.70 -38.63
C LYS A 2 -19.84 5.42 -37.85
N SER A 3 -18.80 4.72 -38.26
CA SER A 3 -18.27 3.58 -37.49
C SER A 3 -17.79 4.07 -36.12
N PRO A 4 -18.09 3.37 -35.01
CA PRO A 4 -17.46 3.68 -33.73
C PRO A 4 -15.96 3.45 -33.90
N ALA A 5 -15.15 4.48 -33.64
CA ALA A 5 -13.71 4.35 -33.62
C ALA A 5 -13.34 3.28 -32.60
N THR A 6 -12.75 2.18 -33.06
CA THR A 6 -12.14 1.17 -32.19
C THR A 6 -11.00 1.85 -31.47
N GLU A 7 -11.18 2.16 -30.18
CA GLU A 7 -10.10 2.68 -29.33
C GLU A 7 -8.92 1.72 -29.43
N SER A 8 -7.72 2.26 -29.63
CA SER A 8 -6.54 1.42 -29.76
C SER A 8 -6.24 0.76 -28.41
N THR A 9 -5.62 -0.42 -28.44
CA THR A 9 -5.17 -1.10 -27.21
C THR A 9 -4.26 -0.20 -26.37
N ALA A 10 -3.50 0.70 -27.00
CA ALA A 10 -2.66 1.70 -26.32
C ALA A 10 -3.50 2.74 -25.57
N ASP A 11 -4.60 3.21 -26.16
CA ASP A 11 -5.51 4.15 -25.50
C ASP A 11 -6.17 3.53 -24.27
N VAL A 12 -6.55 2.25 -24.36
CA VAL A 12 -7.10 1.50 -23.23
C VAL A 12 -6.06 1.35 -22.12
N LEU A 13 -4.80 1.05 -22.47
CA LEU A 13 -3.72 0.91 -21.49
C LEU A 13 -3.46 2.22 -20.74
N HIS A 14 -3.37 3.34 -21.45
CA HIS A 14 -3.20 4.65 -20.81
C HIS A 14 -4.36 5.03 -19.89
N LYS A 15 -5.59 4.66 -20.25
CA LYS A 15 -6.75 4.86 -19.37
C LYS A 15 -6.64 4.02 -18.09
N ILE A 16 -6.15 2.78 -18.20
CA ILE A 16 -5.91 1.92 -17.02
C ILE A 16 -4.87 2.56 -16.10
N GLU A 17 -3.72 3.01 -16.64
CA GLU A 17 -2.68 3.68 -15.86
C GLU A 17 -3.21 4.94 -15.14
N ALA A 18 -4.05 5.73 -15.83
CA ALA A 18 -4.67 6.90 -15.25
C ALA A 18 -5.62 6.55 -14.09
N ILE A 19 -6.42 5.48 -14.24
CA ILE A 19 -7.31 4.98 -13.19
C ILE A 19 -6.48 4.49 -11.99
N GLU A 20 -5.42 3.73 -12.21
CA GLU A 20 -4.55 3.23 -11.13
C GLU A 20 -3.95 4.37 -10.31
N LYS A 21 -3.48 5.42 -11.00
CA LYS A 21 -2.98 6.63 -10.35
C LYS A 21 -4.04 7.32 -9.50
N GLN A 22 -5.25 7.49 -10.03
CA GLN A 22 -6.37 8.10 -9.29
C GLN A 22 -6.76 7.27 -8.06
N VAL A 23 -6.76 5.94 -8.16
CA VAL A 23 -7.04 5.04 -7.04
C VAL A 23 -5.95 5.14 -5.97
N MET A 24 -4.69 5.27 -6.36
CA MET A 24 -3.58 5.48 -5.43
C MET A 24 -3.72 6.81 -4.67
N ASP A 25 -4.03 7.89 -5.39
CA ASP A 25 -4.25 9.21 -4.81
C ASP A 25 -5.44 9.20 -3.82
N LEU A 26 -6.51 8.49 -4.16
CA LEU A 26 -7.67 8.29 -3.27
C LEU A 26 -7.30 7.52 -1.99
N LYS A 27 -6.50 6.45 -2.10
CA LYS A 27 -6.03 5.70 -0.93
C LYS A 27 -5.20 6.60 -0.01
N LEU A 28 -4.31 7.41 -0.58
CA LEU A 28 -3.48 8.34 0.17
C LEU A 28 -4.31 9.47 0.81
N SER A 29 -5.32 10.00 0.12
CA SER A 29 -6.19 11.03 0.68
C SER A 29 -7.00 10.50 1.87
N VAL A 30 -7.51 9.27 1.78
CA VAL A 30 -8.18 8.60 2.90
C VAL A 30 -7.20 8.41 4.06
N LEU A 31 -6.01 7.86 3.83
CA LEU A 31 -5.01 7.65 4.88
C LEU A 31 -4.60 8.95 5.59
N LYS A 32 -4.47 10.06 4.87
CA LYS A 32 -4.15 11.37 5.45
C LYS A 32 -5.30 11.92 6.32
N ASN A 33 -6.53 11.64 5.94
CA ASN A 33 -7.74 12.11 6.63
C ASN A 33 -8.20 11.15 7.74
N MET A 34 -7.66 9.94 7.80
CA MET A 34 -7.82 9.08 8.96
C MET A 34 -7.15 9.75 10.15
N THR A 35 -7.94 10.17 11.13
CA THR A 35 -7.42 10.67 12.42
C THR A 35 -6.35 9.71 12.91
N PRO A 36 -5.13 10.20 13.22
CA PRO A 36 -4.12 9.38 13.88
C PRO A 36 -4.79 8.68 15.04
N SER A 37 -4.62 7.37 15.12
CA SER A 37 -5.21 6.59 16.19
C SER A 37 -4.90 7.28 17.52
N LYS A 38 -5.90 7.53 18.38
CA LYS A 38 -5.66 8.02 19.75
C LYS A 38 -4.78 7.07 20.58
N LYS A 39 -4.47 5.89 20.02
CA LYS A 39 -3.46 4.98 20.56
C LYS A 39 -2.11 5.69 20.56
N LYS A 40 -1.52 5.82 21.75
CA LYS A 40 -0.13 6.25 21.90
C LYS A 40 0.75 5.45 20.95
N VAL A 41 1.60 6.14 20.20
CA VAL A 41 2.72 5.51 19.50
C VAL A 41 3.67 4.99 20.58
N ILE A 42 3.47 3.73 20.96
CA ILE A 42 4.34 3.04 21.90
C ILE A 42 5.40 2.30 21.11
N SER A 43 6.65 2.41 21.55
CA SER A 43 7.69 1.55 20.98
C SER A 43 7.39 0.11 21.36
N LEU A 44 7.37 -0.79 20.37
CA LEU A 44 7.30 -2.24 20.62
C LEU A 44 8.44 -2.71 21.54
N LYS A 45 9.57 -1.99 21.51
CA LYS A 45 10.72 -2.19 22.40
C LYS A 45 10.38 -2.05 23.89
N GLY A 46 9.44 -1.18 24.24
CA GLY A 46 9.02 -0.98 25.63
C GLY A 46 8.06 -2.06 26.17
N ILE A 47 7.30 -2.71 25.28
CA ILE A 47 6.37 -3.79 25.62
C ILE A 47 7.13 -5.10 25.83
N LEU A 48 8.16 -5.34 25.03
CA LEU A 48 8.98 -6.54 25.05
C LEU A 48 10.21 -6.41 25.97
N LYS A 49 10.02 -5.86 27.18
CA LYS A 49 11.11 -5.79 28.18
C LYS A 49 11.66 -7.20 28.46
N GLY A 50 12.96 -7.39 28.25
CA GLY A 50 13.65 -8.67 28.47
C GLY A 50 13.85 -9.52 27.22
N PHE A 51 13.26 -9.14 26.07
CA PHE A 51 13.50 -9.82 24.80
C PHE A 51 14.52 -9.04 23.97
N ASN A 52 15.57 -9.74 23.53
CA ASN A 52 16.53 -9.20 22.57
C ASN A 52 16.03 -9.49 21.15
N ILE A 53 15.43 -8.50 20.50
CA ILE A 53 14.98 -8.63 19.10
C ILE A 53 16.20 -8.63 18.20
N THR A 54 16.41 -9.71 17.47
CA THR A 54 17.53 -9.84 16.53
C THR A 54 17.12 -9.44 15.11
N GLU A 55 18.12 -9.19 14.26
CA GLU A 55 17.92 -8.92 12.83
C GLU A 55 17.08 -10.03 12.14
N LYS A 56 17.27 -11.28 12.56
CA LYS A 56 16.54 -12.44 12.02
C LYS A 56 15.04 -12.35 12.29
N ASP A 57 14.67 -11.91 13.49
CA ASP A 57 13.27 -11.74 13.90
C ASP A 57 12.60 -10.65 13.06
N ILE A 58 13.32 -9.56 12.79
CA ILE A 58 12.85 -8.45 11.94
C ILE A 58 12.64 -8.93 10.50
N ILE A 59 13.59 -9.69 9.95
CA ILE A 59 13.50 -10.22 8.58
C ILE A 59 12.34 -11.21 8.46
N ALA A 60 12.17 -12.11 9.43
CA ALA A 60 11.06 -13.06 9.45
C ALA A 60 9.70 -12.34 9.52
N ALA A 61 9.58 -11.33 10.38
CA ALA A 61 8.38 -10.50 10.48
C ALA A 61 8.09 -9.75 9.17
N LYS A 62 9.10 -9.11 8.56
CA LYS A 62 8.95 -8.44 7.26
C LYS A 62 8.50 -9.41 6.16
N LYS A 63 9.10 -10.60 6.09
CA LYS A 63 8.69 -11.64 5.14
C LYS A 63 7.25 -12.10 5.38
N SER A 64 6.83 -12.25 6.63
CA SER A 64 5.45 -12.61 6.97
C SER A 64 4.45 -11.51 6.59
N LEU A 65 4.77 -10.25 6.88
CA LEU A 65 3.88 -9.11 6.63
C LEU A 65 3.76 -8.75 5.15
N TYR A 66 4.87 -8.84 4.41
CA TYR A 66 4.95 -8.36 3.01
C TYR A 66 5.13 -9.49 2.00
N GLY A 67 5.26 -10.75 2.43
CA GLY A 67 5.55 -11.88 1.53
C GLY A 67 4.44 -12.23 0.54
N ASN A 68 3.20 -11.82 0.82
CA ASN A 68 2.06 -11.98 -0.09
C ASN A 68 1.75 -10.72 -0.91
N VAL A 69 2.49 -9.64 -0.68
CA VAL A 69 2.31 -8.41 -1.44
C VAL A 69 3.15 -8.51 -2.70
N LYS A 70 2.52 -8.90 -3.81
CA LYS A 70 3.07 -8.64 -5.15
C LYS A 70 3.00 -7.12 -5.36
N LEU A 71 4.12 -6.44 -5.11
CA LEU A 71 4.37 -5.10 -5.63
C LEU A 71 4.64 -5.19 -7.13
#